data_AF-A0A2P0QG07-F1
#
_entry.id   AF-A0A2P0QG07-F1
#
_cell.length_a   1.000
_cell.length_b   1.000
_cell.length_c   1.000
_cell.angle_alpha   90.00
_cell.angle_beta   90.00
_cell.angle_gamma   90.00
#
_symmetry.space_group_name_H-M   'P 1'
#
loop_
_entity.id
_entity.type
_entity.pdbx_description
1 polymer ?
#
loop_
_entity_poly.entity_id
_entity_poly.type
_entity_poly.pdbx_seq_one_letter_code
_entity_poly.pdbx_strand_id
1 'polypeptide(L)'
;MSVIIVSDKHISAMLRFGFGNSWADAGFRHKVQTAANILREENTHSYNVRYRQDHTDYVPCVVDYTQPEVSPVQVLKLLACYEGNSDQVGTYHMSSAAEEVRRIREKAIRGLAGYDAARWEI
;
A
#
# COMPACT_ATOMS: atom_id res chain seq x y z
N MET A 1 6.99 14.57 11.50
CA MET A 1 5.73 13.91 11.11
C MET A 1 5.36 12.91 12.19
N SER A 2 4.10 12.90 12.62
CA SER A 2 3.51 11.83 13.42
C SER A 2 3.30 10.59 12.55
N VAL A 3 3.77 9.42 12.99
CA VAL A 3 3.42 8.14 12.34
C VAL A 3 2.06 7.69 12.84
N ILE A 4 1.24 7.18 11.93
CA ILE A 4 -0.09 6.63 12.21
C ILE A 4 -0.22 5.23 11.63
N ILE A 5 -1.19 4.48 12.15
CA ILE A 5 -1.63 3.26 11.49
C ILE A 5 -2.54 3.64 10.32
N VAL A 6 -2.15 3.26 9.10
CA VAL A 6 -2.82 3.60 7.85
C VAL A 6 -4.18 2.92 7.81
N SER A 7 -5.24 3.70 7.54
CA SER A 7 -6.61 3.19 7.55
C SER A 7 -6.89 2.14 6.46
N ASP A 8 -7.84 1.26 6.74
CA ASP A 8 -8.31 0.21 5.82
C ASP A 8 -8.72 0.76 4.45
N LYS A 9 -9.32 1.96 4.42
CA LYS A 9 -9.73 2.62 3.17
C LYS A 9 -8.53 2.94 2.28
N HIS A 10 -7.45 3.45 2.85
CA HIS A 10 -6.24 3.78 2.08
C HIS A 10 -5.54 2.52 1.57
N ILE A 11 -5.41 1.48 2.41
CA ILE A 11 -4.86 0.18 2.00
C ILE A 11 -5.71 -0.42 0.88
N SER A 12 -7.03 -0.40 1.03
CA SER A 12 -7.97 -0.92 0.03
C SER A 12 -7.87 -0.18 -1.31
N ALA A 13 -7.74 1.16 -1.29
CA ALA A 13 -7.56 1.96 -2.50
C ALA A 13 -6.23 1.66 -3.22
N MET A 14 -5.14 1.46 -2.47
CA MET A 14 -3.85 1.01 -3.03
C MET A 14 -3.98 -0.34 -3.73
N LEU A 15 -4.61 -1.31 -3.06
CA LEU A 15 -4.77 -2.67 -3.57
C LEU A 15 -5.72 -2.72 -4.78
N ARG A 16 -6.78 -1.90 -4.78
CA ARG A 16 -7.68 -1.74 -5.95
C ARG A 16 -6.90 -1.38 -7.19
N PHE A 17 -6.06 -0.36 -7.08
CA PHE A 17 -5.22 0.07 -8.18
C PHE A 17 -4.23 -1.03 -8.60
N GLY A 18 -3.55 -1.65 -7.63
CA GLY A 18 -2.53 -2.67 -7.84
C GLY A 18 -3.05 -3.93 -8.55
N PHE A 19 -4.09 -4.54 -7.98
CA PHE A 19 -4.60 -5.85 -8.38
C PHE A 19 -5.68 -5.77 -9.47
N GLY A 20 -6.33 -4.62 -9.66
CA GLY A 20 -7.38 -4.44 -10.67
C GLY A 20 -8.77 -4.82 -10.16
N ASN A 21 -9.67 -5.16 -11.09
CA ASN A 21 -11.12 -5.15 -10.86
C ASN A 21 -11.79 -6.54 -10.74
N SER A 22 -11.03 -7.62 -10.53
CA SER A 22 -11.58 -8.99 -10.44
C SER A 22 -12.21 -9.32 -9.08
N TRP A 23 -12.85 -8.35 -8.45
CA TRP A 23 -13.36 -8.42 -7.08
C TRP A 23 -14.52 -9.38 -6.85
N ALA A 24 -15.11 -9.95 -7.90
CA ALA A 24 -16.14 -10.99 -7.78
C ALA A 24 -15.53 -12.38 -7.52
N ASP A 25 -14.26 -12.59 -7.88
CA ASP A 25 -13.59 -13.88 -7.76
C ASP A 25 -13.08 -14.14 -6.33
N ALA A 26 -13.42 -15.31 -5.77
CA ALA A 26 -13.05 -15.67 -4.40
C ALA A 26 -11.53 -15.84 -4.23
N GLY A 27 -10.85 -16.42 -5.22
CA GLY A 27 -9.39 -16.56 -5.21
C GLY A 27 -8.69 -15.20 -5.23
N PHE A 28 -9.19 -14.27 -6.03
CA PHE A 28 -8.74 -12.89 -6.08
C PHE A 28 -8.96 -12.17 -4.75
N ARG A 29 -10.15 -12.29 -4.14
CA ARG A 29 -10.43 -11.71 -2.81
C ARG A 29 -9.45 -12.20 -1.76
N HIS A 30 -9.15 -13.51 -1.75
CA HIS A 30 -8.15 -14.06 -0.83
C HIS A 30 -6.78 -13.43 -1.06
N LYS A 31 -6.31 -13.34 -2.31
CA LYS A 31 -5.02 -12.72 -2.64
C LYS A 31 -4.94 -11.26 -2.19
N VAL A 32 -5.99 -10.47 -2.43
CA VAL A 32 -6.06 -9.07 -2.00
C VAL A 32 -6.07 -8.97 -0.48
N GLN A 33 -6.84 -9.82 0.22
CA GLN A 33 -6.87 -9.84 1.67
C GLN A 33 -5.51 -10.21 2.29
N THR A 34 -4.78 -11.15 1.69
CA THR A 34 -3.41 -11.49 2.12
C THR A 34 -2.49 -10.27 1.99
N ALA A 35 -2.52 -9.57 0.86
CA ALA A 35 -1.72 -8.36 0.68
C ALA A 35 -2.12 -7.25 1.67
N ALA A 36 -3.41 -7.07 1.94
CA ALA A 36 -3.91 -6.10 2.92
C ALA A 36 -3.39 -6.37 4.33
N ASN A 37 -3.35 -7.64 4.74
CA ASN A 37 -2.82 -8.05 6.03
C ASN A 37 -1.31 -7.81 6.13
N ILE A 38 -0.55 -8.14 5.09
CA ILE A 38 0.89 -7.88 5.02
C ILE A 38 1.19 -6.38 5.22
N LEU A 39 0.44 -5.51 4.52
CA LEU A 39 0.60 -4.07 4.66
C LEU A 39 0.23 -3.57 6.06
N ARG A 40 -0.85 -4.12 6.63
CA ARG A 40 -1.29 -3.75 7.98
C ARG A 40 -0.32 -4.19 9.07
N GLU A 41 0.23 -5.39 8.94
CA GLU A 41 1.18 -5.95 9.89
C GLU A 41 2.47 -5.13 9.94
N GLU A 42 3.05 -4.83 8.77
CA GLU A 42 4.28 -4.02 8.67
C GLU A 42 4.09 -2.61 9.25
N ASN A 43 2.99 -1.94 8.91
CA ASN A 43 2.73 -0.60 9.40
C ASN A 43 2.43 -0.59 10.91
N THR A 44 1.69 -1.58 11.43
CA THR A 44 1.48 -1.75 12.88
C THR A 44 2.79 -2.02 13.60
N HIS A 45 3.65 -2.89 13.05
CA HIS A 45 4.97 -3.17 13.59
C HIS A 45 5.81 -1.89 13.67
N SER A 46 5.85 -1.13 12.58
CA SER A 46 6.59 0.13 12.49
C SER A 46 6.09 1.19 13.48
N TYR A 47 4.76 1.29 13.64
CA TYR A 47 4.14 2.13 14.66
C TYR A 47 4.60 1.73 16.06
N ASN A 48 4.49 0.44 16.40
CA ASN A 48 4.85 -0.09 17.71
C ASN A 48 6.33 0.07 18.05
N VAL A 49 7.24 -0.12 17.07
CA VAL A 49 8.67 0.11 17.27
C VAL A 49 8.96 1.59 17.57
N ARG A 50 8.19 2.51 16.97
CA ARG A 50 8.34 3.95 17.19
C ARG A 50 7.77 4.39 18.54
N TYR A 51 6.57 3.93 18.88
CA TYR A 51 5.85 4.33 20.09
C TYR A 51 5.83 3.19 21.11
N ARG A 52 7.02 2.77 21.56
CA ARG A 52 7.23 1.61 22.46
C ARG A 52 6.35 1.60 23.73
N GLN A 53 5.78 2.73 24.12
CA GLN A 53 4.91 2.88 25.29
C GLN A 53 3.41 2.75 24.96
N ASP A 54 3.02 2.96 23.70
CA ASP A 54 1.65 2.89 23.18
C ASP A 54 1.51 1.69 22.24
N HIS A 55 1.89 0.50 22.73
CA HIS A 55 1.74 -0.73 21.98
C HIS A 55 0.29 -0.92 21.56
N THR A 56 0.09 -0.98 20.25
CA THR A 56 -1.21 -1.25 19.63
C THR A 56 -1.23 -2.69 19.15
N ASP A 57 -2.31 -3.41 19.48
CA ASP A 57 -2.53 -4.75 18.98
C ASP A 57 -2.72 -4.76 17.46
N TYR A 58 -2.22 -5.81 16.82
CA TYR A 58 -2.48 -6.03 15.40
C TYR A 58 -3.99 -6.31 15.20
N VAL A 59 -4.61 -5.49 14.35
CA VAL A 59 -5.96 -5.70 13.85
C VAL A 59 -5.87 -5.93 12.34
N PRO A 60 -6.35 -7.07 11.80
CA PRO A 60 -6.35 -7.32 10.36
C PRO A 60 -7.05 -6.22 9.57
N CYS A 61 -6.55 -5.92 8.37
CA CYS A 61 -7.18 -4.95 7.48
C CYS A 61 -8.52 -5.49 6.99
N VAL A 62 -9.60 -4.71 7.10
CA VAL A 62 -10.86 -5.05 6.42
C VAL A 62 -10.84 -4.46 5.02
N VAL A 63 -10.73 -5.30 3.99
CA VAL A 63 -10.72 -4.81 2.61
C VAL A 63 -12.08 -4.24 2.24
N ASP A 64 -12.11 -2.95 1.90
CA ASP A 64 -13.28 -2.27 1.37
C ASP A 64 -13.32 -2.39 -0.16
N TYR A 65 -14.09 -3.37 -0.63
CA TYR A 65 -14.33 -3.67 -2.05
C TYR A 65 -15.11 -2.57 -2.78
N THR A 66 -15.63 -1.56 -2.07
CA THR A 66 -16.42 -0.47 -2.63
C THR A 66 -15.61 0.81 -2.85
N GLN A 67 -14.32 0.83 -2.49
CA GLN A 67 -13.44 1.98 -2.69
C GLN A 67 -13.45 2.46 -4.13
N PRO A 68 -13.58 3.76 -4.42
CA PRO A 68 -13.57 4.27 -5.79
C PRO A 68 -12.24 4.00 -6.50
N GLU A 69 -12.24 4.03 -7.83
CA GLU A 69 -11.00 4.02 -8.59
C GLU A 69 -10.20 5.31 -8.34
N VAL A 70 -8.90 5.15 -8.20
CA VAL A 70 -7.96 6.26 -8.00
C VAL A 70 -7.05 6.40 -9.21
N SER A 71 -6.67 7.62 -9.53
CA SER A 71 -5.71 7.89 -10.60
C SER A 71 -4.30 7.42 -10.21
N PRO A 72 -3.40 7.22 -11.19
CA PRO A 72 -2.01 6.87 -10.91
C PRO A 72 -1.29 7.88 -9.99
N VAL A 73 -1.57 9.17 -10.14
CA VAL A 73 -1.01 10.20 -9.25
C VAL A 73 -1.55 10.07 -7.83
N GLN A 74 -2.85 9.77 -7.67
CA GLN A 74 -3.46 9.57 -6.37
C GLN A 74 -2.88 8.34 -5.66
N VAL A 75 -2.70 7.21 -6.37
CA VAL A 75 -2.11 6.03 -5.75
C VAL A 75 -0.65 6.27 -5.36
N LEU A 76 0.15 6.98 -6.16
CA LEU A 76 1.53 7.33 -5.79
C LEU A 76 1.60 8.15 -4.49
N LYS A 77 0.66 9.06 -4.26
CA LYS A 77 0.54 9.79 -2.99
C LYS A 77 0.19 8.86 -1.83
N LEU A 78 -0.71 7.90 -2.04
CA LEU A 78 -1.06 6.89 -1.03
C LEU A 78 0.14 6.02 -0.67
N LEU A 79 0.91 5.55 -1.67
CA LEU A 79 2.10 4.74 -1.46
C LEU A 79 3.17 5.52 -0.67
N ALA A 80 3.43 6.78 -1.04
CA ALA A 80 4.38 7.62 -0.30
C ALA A 80 3.94 7.86 1.16
N CYS A 81 2.63 8.05 1.39
CA CYS A 81 2.07 8.14 2.73
C CYS A 81 2.29 6.85 3.52
N TYR A 82 1.99 5.70 2.91
CA TYR A 82 2.17 4.39 3.54
C TYR A 82 3.64 4.13 3.92
N GLU A 83 4.58 4.38 3.01
CA GLU A 83 6.02 4.22 3.27
C GLU A 83 6.52 5.13 4.38
N GLY A 84 6.10 6.40 4.38
CA GLY A 84 6.47 7.34 5.45
C GLY A 84 5.98 6.91 6.83
N ASN A 85 4.98 6.03 6.90
CA ASN A 85 4.46 5.44 8.14
C ASN A 85 5.00 4.02 8.42
N SER A 86 5.83 3.47 7.54
CA SER A 86 6.33 2.08 7.64
C SER A 86 7.86 1.97 7.61
N ASP A 87 8.59 2.94 7.06
CA ASP A 87 10.06 2.88 7.00
C ASP A 87 10.74 3.50 8.22
N GLN A 88 10.44 2.97 9.41
CA GLN A 88 11.01 3.49 10.65
C GLN A 88 12.29 2.76 11.10
N VAL A 89 12.33 1.44 10.90
CA VAL A 89 13.40 0.57 11.40
C VAL A 89 14.53 0.44 10.36
N GLY A 90 14.33 1.00 9.18
CA GLY A 90 15.24 0.84 8.04
C GLY A 90 15.20 -0.57 7.44
N THR A 91 14.41 -1.50 7.97
CA THR A 91 14.22 -2.86 7.42
C THR A 91 13.03 -2.97 6.48
N TYR A 92 12.18 -1.94 6.42
CA TYR A 92 10.98 -1.92 5.59
C TYR A 92 11.27 -2.29 4.15
N HIS A 93 12.37 -1.79 3.58
CA HIS A 93 12.76 -2.04 2.19
C HIS A 93 12.98 -3.53 1.86
N MET A 94 13.18 -4.40 2.85
CA MET A 94 13.31 -5.86 2.68
C MET A 94 12.02 -6.61 3.00
N SER A 95 10.97 -5.92 3.46
CA SER A 95 9.69 -6.53 3.82
C SER A 95 8.87 -6.91 2.57
N SER A 96 8.01 -7.91 2.70
CA SER A 96 7.01 -8.24 1.69
C SER A 96 6.06 -7.07 1.42
N ALA A 97 5.81 -6.21 2.41
CA ALA A 97 5.03 -4.99 2.23
C ALA A 97 5.71 -3.99 1.28
N ALA A 98 7.03 -3.87 1.31
CA ALA A 98 7.76 -3.04 0.36
C ALA A 98 7.75 -3.62 -1.06
N GLU A 99 7.81 -4.94 -1.21
CA GLU A 99 7.66 -5.60 -2.51
C GLU A 99 6.28 -5.32 -3.13
N GLU A 100 5.21 -5.45 -2.32
CA GLU A 100 3.85 -5.10 -2.72
C GLU A 100 3.74 -3.63 -3.14
N VAL A 101 4.26 -2.70 -2.34
CA VAL A 101 4.25 -1.27 -2.66
C VAL A 101 5.04 -0.96 -3.94
N ARG A 102 6.21 -1.57 -4.15
CA ARG A 102 7.00 -1.40 -5.39
C ARG A 102 6.22 -1.86 -6.62
N ARG A 103 5.59 -3.02 -6.56
CA ARG A 103 4.78 -3.55 -7.66
C ARG A 103 3.62 -2.62 -8.03
N ILE A 104 2.92 -2.08 -7.04
CA ILE A 104 1.84 -1.10 -7.26
C ILE A 104 2.41 0.20 -7.83
N ARG A 105 3.55 0.67 -7.31
CA ARG A 105 4.24 1.88 -7.77
C ARG A 105 4.64 1.79 -9.24
N GLU A 106 5.26 0.70 -9.66
CA GLU A 106 5.65 0.50 -11.06
C GLU A 106 4.44 0.52 -12.01
N LYS A 107 3.33 -0.11 -11.59
CA LYS A 107 2.07 -0.03 -12.34
C LYS A 107 1.56 1.40 -12.42
N ALA A 108 1.65 2.17 -11.34
CA ALA A 108 1.21 3.55 -11.30
C ALA A 108 2.07 4.46 -12.17
N ILE A 109 3.39 4.32 -12.09
CA ILE A 109 4.35 5.08 -12.91
C ILE A 109 4.08 4.85 -14.40
N ARG A 110 3.90 3.59 -14.82
CA ARG A 110 3.53 3.27 -16.21
C ARG A 110 2.18 3.86 -16.64
N GLY A 111 1.26 4.08 -15.69
CA GLY A 111 -0.03 4.70 -15.96
C GLY A 111 -0.01 6.23 -16.02
N LEU A 112 1.13 6.89 -15.75
CA LEU A 112 1.21 8.35 -15.78
C LEU A 112 1.04 8.89 -17.20
N ALA A 113 0.29 9.98 -17.34
CA ALA A 113 0.14 10.67 -18.61
C ALA A 113 1.51 11.10 -19.14
N GLY A 114 1.82 10.72 -20.38
CA GLY A 114 3.10 11.02 -21.02
C GLY A 114 4.23 10.05 -20.68
N TYR A 115 4.03 9.02 -19.84
CA TYR A 115 5.08 8.04 -19.52
C TYR A 115 5.63 7.36 -20.79
N ASP A 116 4.75 6.81 -21.64
CA ASP A 116 5.17 6.15 -22.89
C ASP A 116 5.68 7.12 -23.96
N ALA A 117 5.27 8.39 -23.88
CA ALA A 117 5.67 9.43 -24.83
C ALA A 117 7.02 10.08 -24.45
N ALA A 118 7.44 9.95 -23.19
CA ALA A 118 8.71 10.45 -22.71
C ALA A 118 9.84 9.64 -23.35
N ARG A 119 10.76 10.32 -24.02
CA ARG A 119 11.97 9.70 -24.55
C ARG A 119 12.86 9.28 -23.38
N TRP A 120 13.45 8.09 -23.49
CA TRP A 120 14.44 7.60 -22.54
C TRP A 120 15.79 8.29 -22.66
N GLU A 121 16.05 8.91 -23.82
CA GLU A 121 17.29 9.62 -24.12
C GLU A 121 17.27 11.04 -23.52
N ILE A 122 18.39 11.45 -22.92
CA ILE A 122 18.65 12.78 -22.37
C ILE A 122 19.41 13.62 -23.39
#